data_AF-A0A3B0WHH4-F1
#
_entry.id   AF-A0A3B0WHH4-F1
#
_cell.length_a   1.000
_cell.length_b   1.000
_cell.length_c   1.000
_cell.angle_alpha   90.00
_cell.angle_beta   90.00
_cell.angle_gamma   90.00
#
_symmetry.space_group_name_H-M   'P 1'
#
loop_
_entity.id
_entity.type
_entity.pdbx_description
1 polymer ?
#
loop_
_entity_poly.entity_id
_entity_poly.type
_entity_poly.pdbx_seq_one_letter_code
_entity_poly.pdbx_strand_id
1 'polypeptide(L)'
;MKIERQLDQEASPLLYKKEEIQHNKDLKFLAEKIQKEEKQLRRDRELVEKRRQKEEKKLEAIRQKEQLRQQKKDQKLKAEKRRKEFLEELRKDKKYEKEHLKVKKQIKRAEVLAKQKEIQVKKKDLRVQREELRKRRELIEKQKQEAKHAKILAKQEYQKKLKQEEFDKKELNRKIEKVYTRAVALYKKQKYARAEKIFREIKYMDFKYKKVQFYLDKIAEHTAKRPSLPSNRLDIISNALDGFSK
;
A
#
# COMPACT_ATOMS: atom_id res chain seq x y z
N MET A 1 -60.85 42.13 -164.94
CA MET A 1 -60.47 40.72 -164.75
C MET A 1 -59.77 40.64 -163.40
N LYS A 2 -60.49 40.38 -162.31
CA LYS A 2 -60.99 39.08 -161.80
C LYS A 2 -59.85 38.12 -161.43
N ILE A 3 -59.76 37.89 -160.12
CA ILE A 3 -59.36 36.65 -159.43
C ILE A 3 -57.85 36.40 -159.34
N GLU A 4 -57.25 36.69 -158.17
CA GLU A 4 -56.10 35.98 -157.55
C GLU A 4 -55.68 36.66 -156.23
N ARG A 5 -56.61 36.80 -155.28
CA ARG A 5 -56.34 37.27 -153.90
C ARG A 5 -57.17 36.43 -152.94
N GLN A 6 -56.79 35.17 -152.69
CA GLN A 6 -57.51 34.32 -151.72
C GLN A 6 -56.81 33.00 -151.34
N LEU A 7 -55.47 32.93 -151.28
CA LEU A 7 -54.76 31.66 -150.97
C LEU A 7 -53.59 31.74 -149.97
N ASP A 8 -53.46 32.81 -149.17
CA ASP A 8 -52.37 32.94 -148.18
C ASP A 8 -52.83 33.05 -146.71
N GLN A 9 -54.12 32.82 -146.42
CA GLN A 9 -54.68 32.98 -145.06
C GLN A 9 -55.00 31.66 -144.32
N GLU A 10 -54.73 30.48 -144.90
CA GLU A 10 -55.05 29.18 -144.27
C GLU A 10 -53.85 28.28 -143.94
N ALA A 11 -52.61 28.68 -144.28
CA ALA A 11 -51.40 27.90 -143.96
C ALA A 11 -50.70 28.31 -142.64
N SER A 12 -51.01 29.49 -142.08
CA SER A 12 -50.36 30.04 -140.87
C SER A 12 -50.77 29.41 -139.52
N PRO A 13 -51.98 28.85 -139.31
CA PRO A 13 -52.32 28.17 -138.06
C PRO A 13 -51.65 26.80 -137.87
N LEU A 14 -51.11 26.20 -138.95
CA LEU A 14 -50.49 24.87 -138.93
C LEU A 14 -48.98 24.91 -138.64
N LEU A 15 -48.30 26.02 -138.96
CA LEU A 15 -46.90 26.26 -138.61
C LEU A 15 -46.74 26.58 -137.11
N TYR A 16 -47.61 27.44 -136.56
CA TYR A 16 -47.67 27.71 -135.11
C TYR A 16 -47.99 26.46 -134.30
N LYS A 17 -48.90 25.59 -134.77
CA LYS A 17 -49.20 24.31 -134.10
C LYS A 17 -48.01 23.34 -134.09
N LYS A 18 -47.17 23.32 -135.14
CA LYS A 18 -45.97 22.47 -135.18
C LYS A 18 -44.89 22.96 -134.21
N GLU A 19 -44.67 24.26 -134.14
CA GLU A 19 -43.74 24.87 -133.18
C GLU A 19 -44.22 24.70 -131.73
N GLU A 20 -45.52 24.83 -131.48
CA GLU A 20 -46.13 24.61 -130.17
C GLU A 20 -46.06 23.14 -129.73
N ILE A 21 -46.25 22.19 -130.64
CA ILE A 21 -46.06 20.75 -130.35
C ILE A 21 -44.59 20.44 -130.04
N GLN A 22 -43.64 21.04 -130.78
CA GLN A 22 -42.22 20.84 -130.53
C GLN A 22 -41.80 21.47 -129.19
N HIS A 23 -42.26 22.70 -128.91
CA HIS A 23 -42.04 23.38 -127.64
C HIS A 23 -42.60 22.58 -126.45
N ASN A 24 -43.80 22.02 -126.58
CA ASN A 24 -44.40 21.16 -125.55
C ASN A 24 -43.64 19.84 -125.35
N LYS A 25 -43.08 19.25 -126.41
CA LYS A 25 -42.19 18.08 -126.30
C LYS A 25 -40.89 18.44 -125.59
N ASP A 26 -40.29 19.59 -125.91
CA ASP A 26 -39.06 20.07 -125.29
C ASP A 26 -39.30 20.41 -123.81
N LEU A 27 -40.43 21.05 -123.45
CA LEU A 27 -40.84 21.29 -122.06
C LEU A 27 -41.06 19.98 -121.29
N LYS A 28 -41.69 18.97 -121.90
CA LYS A 28 -41.89 17.66 -121.29
C LYS A 28 -40.56 16.93 -121.06
N PHE A 29 -39.64 16.99 -122.03
CA PHE A 29 -38.29 16.45 -121.90
C PHE A 29 -37.49 17.18 -120.81
N LEU A 30 -37.58 18.51 -120.75
CA LEU A 30 -36.95 19.33 -119.72
C LEU A 30 -37.50 19.00 -118.34
N ALA A 31 -38.82 18.86 -118.21
CA ALA A 31 -39.48 18.48 -116.96
C ALA A 31 -39.07 17.08 -116.49
N GLU A 32 -38.96 16.10 -117.40
CA GLU A 32 -38.47 14.75 -117.06
C GLU A 32 -36.99 14.77 -116.63
N LYS A 33 -36.16 15.58 -117.30
CA LYS A 33 -34.75 15.79 -116.93
C LYS A 33 -34.64 16.42 -115.54
N ILE A 34 -35.40 17.48 -115.26
CA ILE A 34 -35.48 18.12 -113.94
C ILE A 34 -35.93 17.11 -112.88
N GLN A 35 -36.97 16.32 -113.14
CA GLN A 35 -37.43 15.28 -112.20
C GLN A 35 -36.36 14.21 -111.93
N LYS A 36 -35.59 13.80 -112.95
CA LYS A 36 -34.48 12.85 -112.78
C LYS A 36 -33.36 13.46 -111.94
N GLU A 37 -32.99 14.71 -112.21
CA GLU A 37 -31.99 15.46 -111.43
C GLU A 37 -32.45 15.66 -109.97
N GLU A 38 -33.71 16.02 -109.74
CA GLU A 38 -34.28 16.13 -108.39
C GLU A 38 -34.26 14.81 -107.64
N LYS A 39 -34.62 13.69 -108.29
CA LYS A 39 -34.54 12.35 -107.68
C LYS A 39 -33.10 12.00 -107.33
N GLN A 40 -32.14 12.33 -108.20
CA GLN A 40 -30.72 12.10 -107.95
C GLN A 40 -30.22 12.94 -106.77
N LEU A 41 -30.54 14.24 -106.75
CA LEU A 41 -30.23 15.14 -105.64
C LEU A 41 -30.85 14.68 -104.32
N ARG A 42 -32.08 14.15 -104.31
CA ARG A 42 -32.69 13.56 -103.11
C ARG A 42 -31.91 12.35 -102.60
N ARG A 43 -31.50 11.44 -103.49
CA ARG A 43 -30.67 10.27 -103.13
C ARG A 43 -29.30 10.70 -102.58
N ASP A 44 -28.67 11.68 -103.21
CA ASP A 44 -27.37 12.18 -102.78
C ASP A 44 -27.47 12.87 -101.41
N ARG A 45 -28.52 13.67 -101.18
CA ARG A 45 -28.81 14.26 -99.86
C ARG A 45 -29.02 13.19 -98.79
N GLU A 46 -29.82 12.17 -99.07
CA GLU A 46 -30.07 11.06 -98.15
C GLU A 46 -28.78 10.29 -97.84
N LEU A 47 -27.92 10.10 -98.84
CA LEU A 47 -26.63 9.43 -98.68
C LEU A 47 -25.66 10.27 -97.84
N VAL A 48 -25.62 11.59 -98.05
CA VAL A 48 -24.85 12.54 -97.23
C VAL A 48 -25.36 12.54 -95.80
N GLU A 49 -26.68 12.56 -95.59
CA GLU A 49 -27.28 12.54 -94.25
C GLU A 49 -26.99 11.22 -93.53
N LYS A 50 -27.07 10.08 -94.22
CA LYS A 50 -26.67 8.77 -93.68
C LYS A 50 -25.19 8.72 -93.31
N ARG A 51 -24.30 9.34 -94.11
CA ARG A 51 -22.87 9.45 -93.78
C ARG A 51 -22.66 10.33 -92.55
N ARG A 52 -23.32 11.49 -92.48
CA ARG A 52 -23.29 12.39 -91.34
C ARG A 52 -23.75 11.70 -90.05
N GLN A 53 -24.89 11.01 -90.07
CA GLN A 53 -25.37 10.25 -88.92
C GLN A 53 -24.40 9.14 -88.48
N LYS A 54 -23.75 8.45 -89.44
CA LYS A 54 -22.70 7.46 -89.13
C LYS A 54 -21.47 8.12 -88.49
N GLU A 55 -21.06 9.28 -88.96
CA GLU A 55 -19.94 10.04 -88.39
C GLU A 55 -20.28 10.60 -87.00
N GLU A 56 -21.49 11.13 -86.80
CA GLU A 56 -21.97 11.57 -85.49
C GLU A 56 -21.98 10.42 -84.48
N LYS A 57 -22.50 9.24 -84.86
CA LYS A 57 -22.44 8.03 -84.01
C LYS A 57 -21.01 7.59 -83.69
N LYS A 58 -20.09 7.69 -84.66
CA LYS A 58 -18.66 7.38 -84.43
C LYS A 58 -18.04 8.38 -83.45
N LEU A 59 -18.32 9.67 -83.60
CA LEU A 59 -17.84 10.71 -82.70
C LEU A 59 -18.41 10.55 -81.29
N GLU A 60 -19.70 10.20 -81.16
CA GLU A 60 -20.32 9.93 -79.87
C GLU A 60 -19.68 8.71 -79.19
N ALA A 61 -19.43 7.62 -79.93
CA ALA A 61 -18.71 6.45 -79.41
C ALA A 61 -17.28 6.79 -78.96
N ILE A 62 -16.57 7.66 -79.69
CA ILE A 62 -15.24 8.16 -79.27
C ILE A 62 -15.36 8.95 -77.97
N ARG A 63 -16.32 9.88 -77.85
CA ARG A 63 -16.55 10.68 -76.64
C ARG A 63 -16.87 9.79 -75.43
N GLN A 64 -17.76 8.81 -75.58
CA GLN A 64 -18.08 7.85 -74.51
C GLN A 64 -16.85 7.04 -74.08
N LYS A 65 -16.02 6.59 -75.04
CA LYS A 65 -14.78 5.87 -74.77
C LYS A 65 -13.76 6.73 -74.03
N GLU A 66 -13.65 8.02 -74.37
CA GLU A 66 -12.78 8.97 -73.68
C GLU A 66 -13.27 9.27 -72.26
N GLN A 67 -14.57 9.47 -72.06
CA GLN A 67 -15.16 9.61 -70.74
C GLN A 67 -14.88 8.38 -69.86
N LEU A 68 -15.06 7.17 -70.39
CA LEU A 68 -14.74 5.93 -69.67
C LEU A 68 -13.25 5.82 -69.34
N ARG A 69 -12.36 6.23 -70.25
CA ARG A 69 -10.91 6.28 -70.00
C ARG A 69 -10.59 7.25 -68.87
N GLN A 70 -11.23 8.42 -68.83
CA GLN A 70 -11.02 9.42 -67.79
C GLN A 70 -11.52 8.91 -66.43
N GLN A 71 -12.73 8.34 -66.38
CA GLN A 71 -13.27 7.70 -65.17
C GLN A 71 -12.34 6.61 -64.62
N LYS A 72 -11.78 5.76 -65.49
CA LYS A 72 -10.81 4.73 -65.09
C LYS A 72 -9.51 5.32 -64.55
N LYS A 73 -9.02 6.43 -65.12
CA LYS A 73 -7.84 7.15 -64.60
C LYS A 73 -8.12 7.73 -63.21
N ASP A 74 -9.27 8.37 -63.03
CA ASP A 74 -9.65 8.97 -61.76
C ASP A 74 -9.86 7.90 -60.67
N GLN A 75 -10.45 6.76 -61.02
CA GLN A 75 -10.57 5.62 -60.11
C GLN A 75 -9.20 5.05 -59.71
N LYS A 76 -8.27 4.89 -60.66
CA LYS A 76 -6.90 4.45 -60.36
C LYS A 76 -6.18 5.43 -59.44
N LEU A 77 -6.29 6.73 -59.71
CA LEU A 77 -5.69 7.77 -58.87
C LEU A 77 -6.28 7.78 -57.45
N LYS A 78 -7.60 7.64 -57.32
CA LYS A 78 -8.28 7.51 -56.02
C LYS A 78 -7.82 6.24 -55.27
N ALA A 79 -7.70 5.11 -55.97
CA ALA A 79 -7.21 3.87 -55.37
C ALA A 79 -5.76 3.98 -54.90
N GLU A 80 -4.90 4.65 -55.66
CA GLU A 80 -3.51 4.89 -55.28
C GLU A 80 -3.39 5.80 -54.05
N LYS A 81 -4.20 6.88 -53.99
CA LYS A 81 -4.27 7.77 -52.81
C LYS A 81 -4.67 7.00 -51.56
N ARG A 82 -5.76 6.21 -51.62
CA ARG A 82 -6.20 5.36 -50.49
C ARG A 82 -5.13 4.36 -50.06
N ARG A 83 -4.41 3.77 -51.02
CA ARG A 83 -3.30 2.85 -50.73
C ARG A 83 -2.16 3.56 -50.00
N LYS A 84 -1.81 4.79 -50.40
CA LYS A 84 -0.78 5.60 -49.73
C LYS A 84 -1.20 5.99 -48.31
N GLU A 85 -2.43 6.45 -48.13
CA GLU A 85 -3.01 6.78 -46.81
C GLU A 85 -2.98 5.56 -45.87
N PHE A 86 -3.44 4.40 -46.35
CA PHE A 86 -3.42 3.15 -45.59
C PHE A 86 -2.00 2.72 -45.19
N LEU A 87 -1.02 2.86 -46.09
CA LEU A 87 0.38 2.55 -45.77
C LEU A 87 0.98 3.52 -44.76
N GLU A 88 0.57 4.79 -44.78
CA GLU A 88 0.98 5.79 -43.79
C GLU A 88 0.39 5.49 -42.41
N GLU A 89 -0.88 5.09 -42.35
CA GLU A 89 -1.55 4.65 -41.13
C GLU A 89 -0.84 3.43 -40.51
N LEU A 90 -0.54 2.40 -41.32
CA LEU A 90 0.23 1.24 -40.86
C LEU A 90 1.64 1.62 -40.34
N ARG A 91 2.27 2.66 -40.88
CA ARG A 91 3.55 3.16 -40.37
C ARG A 91 3.39 3.85 -39.02
N LYS A 92 2.33 4.63 -38.83
CA LYS A 92 1.99 5.26 -37.55
C LYS A 92 1.72 4.20 -36.49
N ASP A 93 0.93 3.17 -36.79
CA ASP A 93 0.63 2.08 -35.87
C ASP A 93 1.89 1.32 -35.44
N LYS A 94 2.76 0.97 -36.39
CA LYS A 94 4.04 0.33 -36.08
C LYS A 94 4.96 1.21 -35.22
N LYS A 95 4.90 2.54 -35.39
CA LYS A 95 5.66 3.47 -34.54
C LYS A 95 5.10 3.49 -33.13
N TYR A 96 3.78 3.61 -32.98
CA TYR A 96 3.10 3.55 -31.69
C TYR A 96 3.34 2.22 -30.97
N GLU A 97 3.29 1.09 -31.66
CA GLU A 97 3.57 -0.22 -31.08
C GLU A 97 4.99 -0.32 -30.52
N LYS A 98 5.99 0.21 -31.25
CA LYS A 98 7.38 0.28 -30.79
C LYS A 98 7.54 1.18 -29.57
N GLU A 99 6.87 2.33 -29.54
CA GLU A 99 6.90 3.25 -28.40
C GLU A 99 6.22 2.63 -27.18
N HIS A 100 5.05 2.02 -27.35
CA HIS A 100 4.34 1.29 -26.31
C HIS A 100 5.19 0.14 -25.74
N LEU A 101 5.91 -0.60 -26.60
CA LEU A 101 6.83 -1.65 -26.15
C LEU A 101 8.00 -1.08 -25.33
N LYS A 102 8.55 0.08 -25.71
CA LYS A 102 9.60 0.78 -24.93
C LYS A 102 9.07 1.19 -23.56
N VAL A 103 7.90 1.82 -23.51
CA VAL A 103 7.23 2.22 -22.25
C VAL A 103 6.97 1.00 -21.38
N LYS A 104 6.41 -0.09 -21.94
CA LYS A 104 6.18 -1.35 -21.22
C LYS A 104 7.46 -1.93 -20.63
N LYS A 105 8.59 -1.86 -21.34
CA LYS A 105 9.92 -2.27 -20.83
C LYS A 105 10.41 -1.36 -19.70
N GLN A 106 10.20 -0.05 -19.79
CA GLN A 106 10.56 0.90 -18.74
C GLN A 106 9.73 0.68 -17.46
N ILE A 107 8.42 0.48 -17.58
CA ILE A 107 7.53 0.16 -16.45
C ILE A 107 8.02 -1.10 -15.73
N LYS A 108 8.30 -2.19 -16.46
CA LYS A 108 8.84 -3.42 -15.88
C LYS A 108 10.16 -3.21 -15.14
N ARG A 109 11.07 -2.38 -15.67
CA ARG A 109 12.34 -2.06 -14.99
C ARG A 109 12.08 -1.27 -13.71
N ALA A 110 11.17 -0.29 -13.74
CA ALA A 110 10.80 0.49 -12.57
C ALA A 110 10.15 -0.38 -11.47
N GLU A 111 9.28 -1.32 -11.84
CA GLU A 111 8.68 -2.28 -10.90
C GLU A 111 9.73 -3.17 -10.21
N VAL A 112 10.71 -3.68 -10.96
CA VAL A 112 11.80 -4.49 -10.39
C VAL A 112 12.64 -3.66 -9.41
N LEU A 113 12.98 -2.42 -9.77
CA LEU A 113 13.73 -1.51 -8.90
C LEU A 113 12.95 -1.14 -7.63
N ALA A 114 11.63 -0.93 -7.74
CA ALA A 114 10.77 -0.67 -6.59
C ALA A 114 10.75 -1.86 -5.63
N LYS A 115 10.59 -3.10 -6.15
CA LYS A 115 10.65 -4.33 -5.34
C LYS A 115 12.00 -4.51 -4.65
N GLN A 116 13.11 -4.19 -5.33
CA GLN A 116 14.44 -4.23 -4.72
C GLN A 116 14.59 -3.23 -3.56
N LYS A 117 14.09 -1.99 -3.73
CA LYS A 117 14.08 -0.98 -2.67
C LYS A 117 13.22 -1.43 -1.48
N GLU A 118 12.05 -2.00 -1.72
CA GLU A 118 11.18 -2.53 -0.67
C GLU A 118 11.88 -3.64 0.14
N ILE A 119 12.56 -4.57 -0.53
CA ILE A 119 13.36 -5.62 0.13
C ILE A 119 14.49 -5.01 0.98
N GLN A 120 15.15 -3.96 0.50
CA GLN A 120 16.21 -3.28 1.27
C GLN A 120 15.66 -2.60 2.52
N VAL A 121 14.51 -1.93 2.44
CA VAL A 121 13.83 -1.33 3.60
C VAL A 121 13.47 -2.41 4.61
N LYS A 122 12.78 -3.48 4.18
CA LYS A 122 12.43 -4.62 5.04
C LYS A 122 13.65 -5.25 5.73
N LYS A 123 14.79 -5.36 5.02
CA LYS A 123 16.04 -5.85 5.59
C LYS A 123 16.63 -4.90 6.64
N LYS A 124 16.53 -3.58 6.47
CA LYS A 124 16.97 -2.60 7.47
C LYS A 124 16.09 -2.65 8.72
N ASP A 125 14.77 -2.68 8.55
CA ASP A 125 13.84 -2.77 9.69
C ASP A 125 14.07 -4.04 10.51
N LEU A 126 14.29 -5.16 9.83
CA LEU A 126 14.60 -6.44 10.48
C LEU A 126 15.95 -6.43 11.21
N ARG A 127 16.94 -5.64 10.77
CA ARG A 127 18.19 -5.44 11.50
C ARG A 127 17.96 -4.65 12.78
N VAL A 128 17.19 -3.55 12.71
CA VAL A 128 16.84 -2.73 13.89
C VAL A 128 16.11 -3.57 14.93
N GLN A 129 15.08 -4.34 14.52
CA GLN A 129 14.35 -5.23 15.43
C GLN A 129 15.26 -6.28 16.10
N ARG A 130 16.24 -6.83 15.35
CA ARG A 130 17.21 -7.79 15.92
C ARG A 130 18.12 -7.12 16.95
N GLU A 131 18.57 -5.90 16.71
CA GLU A 131 19.39 -5.15 17.66
C GLU A 131 18.61 -4.79 18.94
N GLU A 132 17.36 -4.37 18.81
CA GLU A 132 16.47 -4.12 19.96
C GLU A 132 16.25 -5.38 20.79
N LEU A 133 15.96 -6.51 20.14
CA LEU A 133 15.83 -7.81 20.83
C LEU A 133 17.12 -8.22 21.53
N ARG A 134 18.28 -7.95 20.93
CA ARG A 134 19.59 -8.21 21.56
C ARG A 134 19.78 -7.37 22.81
N LYS A 135 19.56 -6.05 22.73
CA LYS A 135 19.65 -5.14 23.90
C LYS A 135 18.70 -5.55 25.02
N ARG A 136 17.47 -5.99 24.67
CA ARG A 136 16.49 -6.47 25.66
C ARG A 136 16.94 -7.76 26.34
N ARG A 137 17.57 -8.69 25.62
CA ARG A 137 18.13 -9.92 26.20
C ARG A 137 19.29 -9.62 27.14
N GLU A 138 20.20 -8.74 26.74
CA GLU A 138 21.33 -8.31 27.57
C GLU A 138 20.85 -7.65 28.88
N LEU A 139 19.81 -6.81 28.82
CA LEU A 139 19.21 -6.20 30.01
C LEU A 139 18.60 -7.25 30.97
N ILE A 140 17.86 -8.22 30.42
CA ILE A 140 17.26 -9.30 31.22
C ILE A 140 18.35 -10.14 31.88
N GLU A 141 19.43 -10.44 31.16
CA GLU A 141 20.54 -11.22 31.71
C GLU A 141 21.25 -10.45 32.84
N LYS A 142 21.50 -9.16 32.66
CA LYS A 142 22.05 -8.29 33.70
C LYS A 142 21.17 -8.28 34.95
N GLN A 143 19.86 -8.10 34.80
CA GLN A 143 18.90 -8.15 35.92
C GLN A 143 18.91 -9.52 36.63
N LYS A 144 19.04 -10.63 35.88
CA LYS A 144 19.16 -11.96 36.46
C LYS A 144 20.44 -12.12 37.27
N GLN A 145 21.56 -11.58 36.79
CA GLN A 145 22.84 -11.61 37.51
C GLN A 145 22.78 -10.76 38.78
N GLU A 146 22.23 -9.55 38.71
CA GLU A 146 22.01 -8.66 39.86
C GLU A 146 21.10 -9.32 40.90
N ALA A 147 19.99 -9.95 40.47
CA ALA A 147 19.10 -10.67 41.37
C ALA A 147 19.77 -11.88 42.03
N LYS A 148 20.66 -12.60 41.33
CA LYS A 148 21.47 -13.68 41.93
C LYS A 148 22.43 -13.13 42.99
N HIS A 149 23.13 -12.03 42.69
CA HIS A 149 24.03 -11.37 43.63
C HIS A 149 23.28 -10.87 44.87
N ALA A 150 22.14 -10.20 44.69
CA ALA A 150 21.29 -9.72 45.78
C ALA A 150 20.83 -10.87 46.70
N LYS A 151 20.44 -12.02 46.12
CA LYS A 151 20.08 -13.22 46.91
C LYS A 151 21.25 -13.75 47.74
N ILE A 152 22.46 -13.75 47.19
CA ILE A 152 23.66 -14.18 47.91
C ILE A 152 23.96 -13.24 49.08
N LEU A 153 23.91 -11.91 48.84
CA LEU A 153 24.13 -10.91 49.88
C LEU A 153 23.08 -11.01 51.00
N ALA A 154 21.79 -11.11 50.64
CA ALA A 154 20.72 -11.29 51.62
C ALA A 154 20.91 -12.55 52.48
N LYS A 155 21.37 -13.66 51.88
CA LYS A 155 21.68 -14.90 52.60
C LYS A 155 22.86 -14.70 53.57
N GLN A 156 23.90 -13.99 53.17
CA GLN A 156 25.05 -13.69 54.03
C GLN A 156 24.66 -12.78 55.20
N GLU A 157 23.87 -11.73 54.95
CA GLU A 157 23.36 -10.84 55.99
C GLU A 157 22.49 -11.58 57.00
N TYR A 158 21.59 -12.45 56.52
CA TYR A 158 20.78 -13.30 57.37
C TYR A 158 21.65 -14.20 58.27
N GLN A 159 22.67 -14.85 57.71
CA GLN A 159 23.59 -15.69 58.49
C GLN A 159 24.39 -14.89 59.53
N LYS A 160 24.80 -13.65 59.22
CA LYS A 160 25.47 -12.76 60.17
C LYS A 160 24.56 -12.40 61.34
N LYS A 161 23.30 -12.02 61.06
CA LYS A 161 22.30 -11.74 62.10
C LYS A 161 22.06 -12.94 63.00
N LEU A 162 21.91 -14.13 62.42
CA LEU A 162 21.68 -15.36 63.17
C LEU A 162 22.86 -15.70 64.11
N LYS A 163 24.10 -15.54 63.62
CA LYS A 163 25.31 -15.70 64.45
C LYS A 163 25.39 -14.66 65.58
N GLN A 164 25.01 -13.42 65.30
CA GLN A 164 24.98 -12.36 66.30
C GLN A 164 23.95 -12.66 67.40
N GLU A 165 22.73 -13.04 67.02
CA GLU A 165 21.69 -13.44 67.97
C GLU A 165 22.11 -14.64 68.84
N GLU A 166 22.76 -15.65 68.25
CA GLU A 166 23.33 -16.77 68.99
C GLU A 166 24.43 -16.34 69.96
N PHE A 167 25.29 -15.41 69.54
CA PHE A 167 26.35 -14.85 70.37
C PHE A 167 25.76 -14.07 71.55
N ASP A 168 24.83 -13.16 71.30
CA ASP A 168 24.16 -12.35 72.30
C ASP A 168 23.42 -13.23 73.32
N LYS A 169 22.76 -14.30 72.86
CA LYS A 169 22.11 -15.30 73.72
C LYS A 169 23.11 -16.05 74.59
N LYS A 170 24.27 -16.46 74.04
CA LYS A 170 25.34 -17.11 74.81
C LYS A 170 25.94 -16.17 75.86
N GLU A 171 26.16 -14.90 75.52
CA GLU A 171 26.63 -13.89 76.46
C GLU A 171 25.63 -13.65 77.60
N LEU A 172 24.34 -13.51 77.27
CA LEU A 172 23.29 -13.35 78.26
C LEU A 172 23.25 -14.56 79.22
N ASN A 173 23.29 -15.79 78.69
CA ASN A 173 23.33 -17.00 79.51
C ASN A 173 24.55 -17.06 80.43
N ARG A 174 25.73 -16.63 79.96
CA ARG A 174 26.94 -16.53 80.79
C ARG A 174 26.79 -15.49 81.91
N LYS A 175 26.17 -14.34 81.62
CA LYS A 175 25.87 -13.32 82.65
C LYS A 175 24.91 -13.88 83.70
N ILE A 176 23.82 -14.52 83.27
CA ILE A 176 22.84 -15.14 84.17
C ILE A 176 23.50 -16.23 85.04
N GLU A 177 24.36 -17.08 84.47
CA GLU A 177 25.09 -18.12 85.23
C GLU A 177 25.97 -17.54 86.35
N LYS A 178 26.71 -16.47 86.07
CA LYS A 178 27.54 -15.78 87.07
C LYS A 178 26.67 -15.22 88.22
N VAL A 179 25.53 -14.64 87.88
CA VAL A 179 24.59 -14.09 88.88
C VAL A 179 23.93 -15.21 89.68
N TYR A 180 23.56 -16.32 89.03
CA TYR A 180 22.98 -17.51 89.65
C TYR A 180 23.93 -18.18 90.64
N THR A 181 25.18 -18.40 90.26
CA THR A 181 26.18 -19.00 91.15
C THR A 181 26.41 -18.14 92.40
N ARG A 182 26.42 -16.80 92.26
CA ARG A 182 26.45 -15.86 93.39
C ARG A 182 25.21 -15.97 94.28
N ALA A 183 24.01 -16.05 93.70
CA ALA A 183 22.76 -16.21 94.43
C ALA A 183 22.75 -17.52 95.25
N VAL A 184 23.15 -18.63 94.64
CA VAL A 184 23.29 -19.94 95.30
C VAL A 184 24.30 -19.87 96.45
N ALA A 185 25.45 -19.20 96.25
CA ALA A 185 26.44 -19.03 97.31
C ALA A 185 25.90 -18.20 98.50
N LEU A 186 25.11 -17.15 98.25
CA LEU A 186 24.45 -16.37 99.30
C LEU A 186 23.39 -17.19 100.05
N TYR A 187 22.61 -17.99 99.32
CA TYR A 187 21.63 -18.92 99.90
C TYR A 187 22.31 -19.92 100.84
N LYS A 188 23.40 -20.56 100.40
CA LYS A 188 24.18 -21.50 101.23
C LYS A 188 24.75 -20.86 102.49
N LYS A 189 25.09 -19.56 102.44
CA LYS A 189 25.52 -18.74 103.58
C LYS A 189 24.35 -18.22 104.44
N GLN A 190 23.12 -18.71 104.21
CA GLN A 190 21.89 -18.31 104.91
C GLN A 190 21.54 -16.82 104.80
N LYS A 191 22.07 -16.09 103.80
CA LYS A 191 21.76 -14.68 103.54
C LYS A 191 20.50 -14.56 102.67
N TYR A 192 19.37 -15.05 103.17
CA TYR A 192 18.15 -15.30 102.39
C TYR A 192 17.58 -14.07 101.69
N ALA A 193 17.44 -12.92 102.37
CA ALA A 193 16.91 -11.69 101.77
C ALA A 193 17.74 -11.20 100.55
N ARG A 194 19.07 -11.32 100.62
CA ARG A 194 19.97 -10.95 99.51
C ARG A 194 19.91 -11.97 98.39
N ALA A 195 19.81 -13.25 98.71
CA ALA A 195 19.69 -14.31 97.71
C ALA A 195 18.35 -14.21 96.94
N GLU A 196 17.25 -13.93 97.64
CA GLU A 196 15.93 -13.76 97.05
C GLU A 196 15.88 -12.64 96.01
N LYS A 197 16.42 -11.46 96.35
CA LYS A 197 16.49 -10.32 95.42
C LYS A 197 17.17 -10.71 94.11
N ILE A 198 18.31 -11.41 94.19
CA ILE A 198 19.07 -11.83 93.00
C ILE A 198 18.33 -12.93 92.23
N PHE A 199 17.68 -13.88 92.90
CA PHE A 199 16.88 -14.90 92.21
C PHE A 199 15.65 -14.31 91.50
N ARG A 200 15.00 -13.29 92.07
CA ARG A 200 13.91 -12.56 91.39
C ARG A 200 14.42 -11.81 90.15
N GLU A 201 15.60 -11.19 90.25
CA GLU A 201 16.26 -10.53 89.11
C GLU A 201 16.57 -11.54 87.99
N ILE A 202 17.11 -12.72 88.33
CA ILE A 202 17.32 -13.81 87.35
C ILE A 202 15.99 -14.25 86.73
N LYS A 203 14.92 -14.43 87.53
CA LYS A 203 13.60 -14.82 87.02
C LYS A 203 13.01 -13.78 86.06
N TYR A 204 13.29 -12.50 86.27
CA TYR A 204 12.91 -11.43 85.35
C TYR A 204 13.70 -11.48 84.04
N MET A 205 15.00 -11.81 84.11
CA MET A 205 15.85 -11.97 82.92
C MET A 205 15.52 -13.23 82.10
N ASP A 206 15.30 -14.36 82.77
CA ASP A 206 14.89 -15.63 82.17
C ASP A 206 14.04 -16.44 83.17
N PHE A 207 12.74 -16.49 82.91
CA PHE A 207 11.77 -17.15 83.78
C PHE A 207 11.93 -18.67 83.86
N LYS A 208 12.61 -19.29 82.87
CA LYS A 208 12.84 -20.74 82.80
C LYS A 208 14.24 -21.15 83.28
N TYR A 209 15.00 -20.23 83.84
CA TYR A 209 16.39 -20.52 84.17
C TYR A 209 16.54 -21.48 85.37
N LYS A 210 16.98 -22.71 85.08
CA LYS A 210 17.34 -23.75 86.06
C LYS A 210 16.30 -23.90 87.19
N LYS A 211 16.77 -23.98 88.44
CA LYS A 211 15.98 -24.19 89.67
C LYS A 211 15.70 -22.88 90.42
N VAL A 212 15.65 -21.74 89.72
CA VAL A 212 15.44 -20.42 90.35
C VAL A 212 14.14 -20.41 91.15
N GLN A 213 13.04 -20.93 90.58
CA GLN A 213 11.76 -21.01 91.29
C GLN A 213 11.85 -21.86 92.57
N PHE A 214 12.50 -23.02 92.50
CA PHE A 214 12.72 -23.89 93.65
C PHE A 214 13.47 -23.18 94.79
N TYR A 215 14.52 -22.40 94.49
CA TYR A 215 15.24 -21.65 95.52
C TYR A 215 14.40 -20.51 96.09
N LEU A 216 13.58 -19.83 95.28
CA LEU A 216 12.65 -18.82 95.78
C LEU A 216 11.62 -19.42 96.74
N ASP A 217 11.04 -20.58 96.40
CA ASP A 217 10.07 -21.28 97.25
C ASP A 217 10.72 -21.72 98.58
N LYS A 218 11.96 -22.23 98.53
CA LYS A 218 12.72 -22.62 99.72
C LYS A 218 13.10 -21.43 100.60
N ILE A 219 13.46 -20.30 100.00
CA ILE A 219 13.72 -19.07 100.76
C ILE A 219 12.44 -18.63 101.48
N ALA A 220 11.30 -18.62 100.78
CA ALA A 220 10.00 -18.27 101.37
C ALA A 220 9.66 -19.18 102.56
N GLU A 221 9.90 -20.49 102.44
CA GLU A 221 9.71 -21.46 103.52
C GLU A 221 10.62 -21.15 104.74
N HIS A 222 11.90 -20.85 104.50
CA HIS A 222 12.85 -20.49 105.58
C HIS A 222 12.51 -19.16 106.26
N THR A 223 12.04 -18.17 105.51
CA THR A 223 11.60 -16.89 106.07
C THR A 223 10.30 -17.00 106.84
N ALA A 224 9.38 -17.91 106.46
CA ALA A 224 8.14 -18.16 107.17
C ALA A 224 8.36 -18.93 108.50
N LYS A 225 9.37 -19.82 108.55
CA LYS A 225 9.71 -20.62 109.75
C LYS A 225 10.52 -19.87 110.80
N ARG A 226 11.16 -18.75 110.47
CA ARG A 226 11.66 -17.83 111.49
C ARG A 226 10.45 -17.03 112.00
N PRO A 227 9.95 -17.27 113.23
CA PRO A 227 9.00 -16.33 113.81
C PRO A 227 9.66 -14.95 113.73
N SER A 228 8.95 -13.99 113.15
CA SER A 228 9.35 -12.59 113.17
C SER A 228 9.76 -12.26 114.60
N LEU A 229 11.06 -12.08 114.84
CA LEU A 229 11.50 -11.43 116.06
C LEU A 229 10.70 -10.13 116.10
N PRO A 230 9.94 -9.87 117.18
CA PRO A 230 9.06 -8.73 117.26
C PRO A 230 9.86 -7.49 116.87
N SER A 231 9.28 -6.71 115.96
CA SER A 231 9.77 -5.41 115.48
C SER A 231 9.75 -4.35 116.59
N ASN A 232 10.16 -4.71 117.81
CA ASN A 232 10.10 -3.89 119.03
C ASN A 232 11.48 -3.36 119.44
N ARG A 233 12.44 -3.23 118.52
CA ARG A 233 13.80 -2.73 118.88
C ARG A 233 14.40 -1.69 117.95
N LEU A 234 13.59 -0.96 117.18
CA LEU A 234 14.03 0.23 116.43
C LEU A 234 13.17 1.49 116.60
N ASP A 235 12.07 1.45 117.36
CA ASP A 235 11.28 2.65 117.68
C ASP A 235 11.80 3.45 118.89
N ILE A 236 13.01 3.14 119.40
CA ILE A 236 13.60 3.84 120.56
C ILE A 236 14.68 4.87 120.16
N ILE A 237 15.10 4.97 118.89
CA ILE A 237 16.19 5.90 118.49
C ILE A 237 15.71 7.08 117.61
N SER A 238 14.45 7.12 117.17
CA SER A 238 13.91 8.24 116.37
C SER A 238 13.60 9.52 117.17
N ASN A 239 13.71 9.54 118.51
CA ASN A 239 13.44 10.73 119.33
C ASN A 239 14.69 11.42 119.93
N ALA A 240 15.91 11.10 119.45
CA ALA A 240 17.15 11.66 120.02
C ALA A 240 17.99 12.53 119.05
N LEU A 241 17.49 12.87 117.85
CA LEU A 241 18.27 13.61 116.83
C LEU A 241 17.62 14.89 116.28
N ASP A 242 16.49 15.33 116.82
CA ASP A 242 15.84 16.62 116.47
C ASP A 242 16.28 17.81 117.37
N GLY A 243 17.37 17.66 118.14
CA GLY A 243 17.83 18.66 119.11
C GLY A 243 19.08 19.47 118.74
N PHE A 244 19.70 19.26 117.58
CA PHE A 244 21.00 19.87 117.25
C PHE A 244 21.14 20.27 115.78
N SER A 245 20.43 21.31 115.35
CA SER A 245 21.03 22.35 114.47
C SER A 245 20.10 23.56 114.40
N LYS A 246 20.50 24.63 115.09
CA LYS A 246 20.11 26.01 114.82
C LYS A 246 21.12 26.61 113.85
#